data_AF-A0A3M2T537-F1
#
_entry.id   AF-A0A3M2T537-F1
#
_cell.length_a   1.000
_cell.length_b   1.000
_cell.length_c   1.000
_cell.angle_alpha   90.00
_cell.angle_beta   90.00
_cell.angle_gamma   90.00
#
_symmetry.space_group_name_H-M   'P 1'
#
loop_
_entity.id
_entity.type
_entity.pdbx_description
1 polymer ?
#
loop_
_entity_poly.entity_id
_entity_poly.type
_entity_poly.pdbx_seq_one_letter_code
_entity_poly.pdbx_strand_id
1 'polypeptide(L)'
;MTAPSHDALKTLEQSRQRLIQLTHSLGSLIASLNTTDPLPSWPSLQTQSNIISSNLQTLSSHLTENQDLFGSLVAYPAPTYPTQAHGNILEQLLRTKLDPKVEEWVSRGRERAGTTAGAGPETGQAGQGAGEELSEEQLTELWEWAPVEANREARRRDW
;
A
#
# COMPACT_ATOMS: atom_id res chain seq x y z
N MET A 1 -2.06 32.45 -5.48
CA MET A 1 -1.55 31.14 -5.01
C MET A 1 -1.52 31.20 -3.50
N THR A 2 -2.44 30.52 -2.85
CA THR A 2 -2.56 30.57 -1.38
C THR A 2 -1.45 29.71 -0.79
N ALA A 3 -0.67 30.26 0.13
CA ALA A 3 0.33 29.46 0.84
C ALA A 3 -0.36 28.30 1.57
N PRO A 4 0.26 27.10 1.62
CA PRO A 4 -0.30 25.99 2.40
C PRO A 4 -0.44 26.40 3.86
N SER A 5 -1.53 25.96 4.50
CA SER A 5 -1.74 26.23 5.93
C SER A 5 -0.63 25.58 6.77
N HIS A 6 -0.40 26.09 7.98
CA HIS A 6 0.60 25.53 8.89
C HIS A 6 0.33 24.05 9.20
N ASP A 7 -0.95 23.67 9.35
CA ASP A 7 -1.34 22.28 9.57
C ASP A 7 -1.03 21.40 8.36
N ALA A 8 -1.25 21.91 7.14
CA ALA A 8 -0.89 21.19 5.93
C ALA A 8 0.61 20.92 5.85
N LEU A 9 1.43 21.92 6.15
CA LEU A 9 2.89 21.77 6.21
C LEU A 9 3.32 20.73 7.23
N LYS A 10 2.66 20.68 8.39
CA LYS A 10 2.92 19.69 9.42
C LYS A 10 2.60 18.27 8.94
N THR A 11 1.45 18.06 8.31
CA THR A 11 1.06 16.75 7.73
C THR A 11 2.01 16.31 6.61
N LEU A 12 2.46 17.25 5.76
CA LEU A 12 3.48 16.99 4.74
C LEU A 12 4.81 16.55 5.37
N GLU A 13 5.29 17.24 6.41
CA GLU A 13 6.52 16.86 7.10
C GLU A 13 6.40 15.51 7.81
N GLN A 14 5.26 15.21 8.42
CA GLN A 14 4.97 13.90 9.00
C GLN A 14 5.02 12.79 7.93
N SER A 15 4.45 13.04 6.75
CA SER A 15 4.54 12.10 5.62
C SER A 15 5.98 11.88 5.18
N ARG A 16 6.76 12.97 5.09
CA ARG A 16 8.19 12.92 4.75
C ARG A 16 8.97 12.05 5.73
N GLN A 17 8.75 12.22 7.03
CA GLN A 17 9.43 11.44 8.07
C GLN A 17 9.12 9.95 7.96
N ARG A 18 7.85 9.58 7.71
CA ARG A 18 7.45 8.17 7.52
C ARG A 18 8.07 7.56 6.25
N LEU A 19 8.12 8.30 5.15
CA LEU A 19 8.78 7.87 3.91
C LEU A 19 10.29 7.66 4.10
N ILE A 20 10.95 8.51 4.88
CA ILE A 20 12.36 8.36 5.23
C ILE A 20 12.58 7.09 6.05
N GLN A 21 11.72 6.83 7.04
CA GLN A 21 11.80 5.60 7.84
C GLN A 21 11.65 4.35 6.98
N LEU A 22 10.69 4.34 6.05
CA LEU A 22 10.52 3.24 5.09
C LEU A 22 11.78 3.07 4.22
N THR A 23 12.31 4.16 3.68
CA THR A 23 13.52 4.15 2.84
C THR A 23 14.72 3.60 3.60
N HIS A 24 14.90 3.99 4.86
CA HIS A 24 15.97 3.46 5.70
C HIS A 24 15.79 1.95 5.97
N SER A 25 14.56 1.49 6.24
CA SER A 25 14.29 0.06 6.45
C SER A 25 14.57 -0.79 5.20
N LEU A 26 14.23 -0.28 4.00
CA LEU A 26 14.55 -0.92 2.73
C LEU A 26 16.05 -0.91 2.45
N GLY A 27 16.73 0.21 2.69
CA GLY A 27 18.18 0.31 2.54
C GLY A 27 18.93 -0.66 3.45
N SER A 28 18.48 -0.82 4.69
CA SER A 28 19.03 -1.79 5.64
C SER A 28 18.84 -3.24 5.15
N LEU A 29 17.65 -3.59 4.65
CA LEU A 29 17.39 -4.91 4.05
C LEU A 29 18.31 -5.17 2.85
N ILE A 30 18.43 -4.22 1.92
CA ILE A 30 19.30 -4.33 0.74
C ILE A 30 20.76 -4.51 1.16
N ALA A 31 21.23 -3.71 2.12
CA ALA A 31 22.59 -3.82 2.64
C ALA A 31 22.83 -5.19 3.29
N SER A 32 21.88 -5.69 4.08
CA SER A 32 21.97 -7.03 4.69
C SER A 32 22.05 -8.14 3.64
N LEU A 33 21.24 -8.06 2.58
CA LEU A 33 21.24 -9.03 1.49
C LEU A 33 22.55 -8.99 0.67
N ASN A 34 23.10 -7.81 0.43
CA ASN A 34 24.31 -7.64 -0.38
C ASN A 34 25.61 -7.93 0.39
N THR A 35 25.60 -7.82 1.71
CA THR A 35 26.81 -7.92 2.56
C THR A 35 27.01 -9.31 3.15
N THR A 36 25.94 -10.11 3.28
CA THR A 36 26.01 -11.42 3.94
C THR A 36 26.11 -12.53 2.89
N ASP A 37 27.26 -13.20 2.85
CA ASP A 37 27.45 -14.48 2.16
C ASP A 37 27.89 -15.53 3.20
N PRO A 38 27.06 -16.51 3.59
CA PRO A 38 25.78 -16.90 2.98
C PRO A 38 24.63 -15.93 3.29
N LEU A 39 23.52 -16.08 2.56
CA LEU A 39 22.28 -15.30 2.75
C LEU A 39 21.88 -15.21 4.24
N PRO A 40 21.31 -14.07 4.67
CA PRO A 40 20.88 -13.89 6.05
C PRO A 40 19.86 -14.96 6.46
N SER A 41 19.86 -15.31 7.74
CA SER A 41 18.96 -16.33 8.28
C SER A 41 17.49 -15.94 8.07
N TRP A 42 16.64 -16.94 7.83
CA TRP A 42 15.20 -16.72 7.61
C TRP A 42 14.51 -15.88 8.70
N PRO A 43 14.77 -16.09 10.02
CA PRO A 43 14.15 -15.26 11.06
C PRO A 43 14.53 -13.79 10.96
N SER A 44 15.76 -13.48 10.53
CA SER A 44 16.21 -12.11 10.31
C SER A 44 15.44 -11.47 9.16
N LEU A 45 15.31 -12.19 8.04
CA LEU A 45 14.57 -11.73 6.87
C LEU A 45 13.09 -11.47 7.22
N GLN A 46 12.45 -12.42 7.91
CA GLN A 46 11.08 -12.29 8.40
C GLN A 46 10.90 -11.05 9.30
N THR A 47 11.83 -10.81 10.21
CA THR A 47 11.79 -9.63 11.10
C THR A 47 11.87 -8.34 10.30
N GLN A 48 12.78 -8.25 9.34
CA GLN A 48 12.90 -7.08 8.46
C GLN A 48 11.64 -6.88 7.60
N SER A 49 11.06 -7.96 7.06
CA SER A 49 9.80 -7.91 6.32
C SER A 49 8.64 -7.42 7.18
N ASN A 50 8.54 -7.85 8.44
CA ASN A 50 7.52 -7.38 9.38
C ASN A 50 7.66 -5.88 9.67
N ILE A 51 8.89 -5.38 9.83
CA ILE A 51 9.16 -3.95 10.03
C ILE A 51 8.70 -3.13 8.81
N ILE A 52 9.06 -3.59 7.60
CA ILE A 52 8.65 -2.93 6.35
C ILE A 52 7.13 -2.93 6.21
N SER A 53 6.47 -4.06 6.50
CA SER A 53 5.02 -4.18 6.44
C SER A 53 4.33 -3.22 7.41
N SER A 54 4.81 -3.12 8.66
CA SER A 54 4.29 -2.18 9.65
C SER A 54 4.47 -0.71 9.22
N ASN A 55 5.64 -0.37 8.67
CA ASN A 55 5.90 0.97 8.16
C ASN A 55 4.98 1.31 6.97
N LEU A 56 4.76 0.36 6.05
CA LEU A 56 3.84 0.53 4.92
C LEU A 56 2.40 0.71 5.38
N GLN A 57 1.93 -0.09 6.34
CA GLN A 57 0.58 0.03 6.88
C GLN A 57 0.39 1.39 7.55
N THR A 58 1.36 1.82 8.36
CA THR A 58 1.33 3.13 9.03
C THR A 58 1.32 4.29 8.02
N LEU A 59 2.11 4.19 6.95
CA LEU A 59 2.12 5.18 5.88
C LEU A 59 0.78 5.20 5.12
N SER A 60 0.24 4.03 4.80
CA SER A 60 -1.05 3.90 4.12
C SER A 60 -2.20 4.52 4.92
N SER A 61 -2.27 4.24 6.22
CA SER A 61 -3.25 4.85 7.12
C SER A 61 -3.10 6.37 7.14
N HIS A 62 -1.88 6.88 7.31
CA HIS A 62 -1.61 8.32 7.32
C HIS A 62 -2.01 9.03 6.02
N LEU A 63 -1.74 8.42 4.86
CA LEU A 63 -2.12 8.97 3.56
C LEU A 63 -3.64 8.96 3.36
N THR A 64 -4.32 7.92 3.86
CA THR A 64 -5.78 7.79 3.76
C THR A 64 -6.49 8.80 4.66
N GLU A 65 -6.03 8.97 5.91
CA GLU A 65 -6.56 9.96 6.86
C GLU A 65 -6.46 11.40 6.36
N ASN A 66 -5.47 11.70 5.52
CA ASN A 66 -5.21 13.04 4.99
C ASN A 66 -5.43 13.12 3.47
N GLN A 67 -6.24 12.21 2.89
CA GLN A 67 -6.44 12.12 1.45
C GLN A 67 -6.98 13.42 0.82
N ASP A 68 -7.89 14.11 1.53
CA ASP A 68 -8.51 15.35 1.03
C ASP A 68 -7.47 16.45 0.86
N LEU A 69 -6.54 16.52 1.81
CA LEU A 69 -5.43 17.46 1.80
C LEU A 69 -4.50 17.16 0.62
N PHE A 70 -4.06 15.90 0.47
CA PHE A 70 -3.17 15.51 -0.62
C PHE A 70 -3.81 15.64 -2.00
N GLY A 71 -5.12 15.38 -2.12
CA GLY A 71 -5.86 15.56 -3.37
C GLY A 71 -6.01 17.02 -3.80
N SER A 72 -6.05 17.95 -2.84
CA SER A 72 -6.15 19.40 -3.12
C SER A 72 -4.81 20.05 -3.46
N LEU A 73 -3.69 19.42 -3.10
CA LEU A 73 -2.34 19.96 -3.29
C LEU A 73 -1.83 19.66 -4.70
N VAL A 74 -1.24 20.67 -5.33
CA VAL A 74 -0.55 20.54 -6.62
C VAL A 74 0.91 20.91 -6.43
N ALA A 75 1.82 20.02 -6.82
CA ALA A 75 3.25 20.27 -6.76
C ALA A 75 3.74 20.95 -8.04
N TYR A 76 4.51 22.04 -7.90
CA TYR A 76 5.19 22.75 -8.98
C TYR A 76 6.60 23.13 -8.56
N PRO A 77 7.57 23.19 -9.49
CA PRO A 77 8.92 23.62 -9.19
C PRO A 77 8.95 25.04 -8.65
N ALA A 78 9.85 25.32 -7.72
CA ALA A 78 10.10 26.68 -7.27
C ALA A 78 10.66 27.55 -8.42
N PRO A 79 10.43 28.86 -8.42
CA PRO A 79 10.98 29.77 -9.45
C PRO A 79 12.52 29.76 -9.53
N THR A 80 13.18 29.34 -8.45
CA THR A 80 14.63 29.21 -8.34
C THR A 80 15.18 27.89 -8.88
N TYR A 81 14.32 26.94 -9.27
CA TYR A 81 14.76 25.63 -9.74
C TYR A 81 15.30 25.73 -11.19
N PRO A 82 16.49 25.17 -11.49
CA PRO A 82 17.11 25.25 -12.82
C PRO A 82 16.45 24.28 -13.82
N THR A 83 15.29 24.66 -14.36
CA THR A 83 14.51 23.83 -15.30
C THR A 83 15.27 23.52 -16.59
N GLN A 84 16.12 24.42 -17.08
CA GLN A 84 16.87 24.21 -18.32
C GLN A 84 18.00 23.17 -18.19
N ALA A 85 18.62 23.06 -17.01
CA ALA A 85 19.74 22.13 -16.78
C ALA A 85 19.26 20.74 -16.33
N HIS A 86 18.17 20.68 -15.56
CA HIS A 86 17.72 19.46 -14.88
C HIS A 86 16.24 19.14 -15.11
N GLY A 87 15.67 19.60 -16.22
CA GLY A 87 14.26 19.40 -16.56
C GLY A 87 13.84 17.92 -16.60
N ASN A 88 14.71 17.04 -17.10
CA ASN A 88 14.48 15.59 -17.12
C ASN A 88 14.32 14.98 -15.72
N ILE A 89 15.12 15.42 -14.76
CA ILE A 89 15.04 14.96 -13.36
C ILE A 89 13.75 15.46 -12.72
N LEU A 90 13.36 16.70 -13.02
CA LEU A 90 12.09 17.27 -12.55
C LEU A 90 10.89 16.47 -13.06
N GLU A 91 10.88 16.12 -14.35
CA GLU A 91 9.84 15.27 -14.95
C GLU A 91 9.77 13.91 -14.26
N GLN A 92 10.93 13.31 -13.93
CA GLN A 92 10.98 12.04 -13.20
C GLN A 92 10.45 12.17 -11.77
N LEU A 93 10.78 13.25 -11.05
CA LEU A 93 10.34 13.49 -9.68
C LEU A 93 8.84 13.78 -9.58
N LEU A 94 8.28 14.52 -10.54
CA LEU A 94 6.86 14.87 -10.58
C LEU A 94 6.01 13.85 -11.34
N ARG A 95 6.59 12.72 -11.76
CA ARG A 95 5.87 11.69 -12.50
C ARG A 95 4.83 11.02 -11.60
N THR A 96 3.56 11.10 -11.99
CA THR A 96 2.45 10.40 -11.34
C THR A 96 2.07 9.08 -12.02
N LYS A 97 2.61 8.83 -13.23
CA LYS A 97 2.36 7.57 -13.96
C LYS A 97 3.01 6.40 -13.21
N LEU A 98 2.22 5.36 -12.95
CA LEU A 98 2.69 4.13 -12.33
C LEU A 98 3.83 3.47 -13.12
N ASP A 99 4.60 2.63 -12.43
CA ASP A 99 5.55 1.74 -13.08
C ASP A 99 4.79 0.77 -14.01
N PRO A 100 5.28 0.51 -15.24
CA PRO A 100 4.61 -0.41 -16.19
C PRO A 100 4.27 -1.78 -15.58
N LYS A 101 5.12 -2.32 -14.69
CA LYS A 101 4.83 -3.60 -14.03
C LYS A 101 3.62 -3.51 -13.10
N VAL A 102 3.46 -2.39 -12.41
CA VAL A 102 2.33 -2.13 -11.51
C VAL A 102 1.07 -1.87 -12.33
N GLU A 103 1.17 -1.14 -13.44
CA GLU A 103 0.08 -0.90 -14.37
C GLU A 103 -0.47 -2.22 -14.95
N GLU A 104 0.41 -3.11 -15.40
CA GLU A 104 0.02 -4.45 -15.86
C GLU A 104 -0.66 -5.27 -14.76
N TRP A 105 -0.13 -5.22 -13.53
CA TRP A 105 -0.70 -5.96 -12.40
C TRP A 105 -2.10 -5.45 -12.02
N VAL A 106 -2.30 -4.14 -12.05
CA VAL A 106 -3.62 -3.51 -11.85
C VAL A 106 -4.59 -3.86 -12.98
N SER A 107 -4.17 -3.84 -14.24
CA SER A 107 -5.01 -4.24 -15.38
C SER A 107 -5.49 -5.68 -15.21
N ARG A 108 -4.57 -6.61 -14.93
CA ARG A 108 -4.91 -8.02 -14.69
C ARG A 108 -5.85 -8.19 -13.49
N GLY A 109 -5.69 -7.40 -12.44
CA GLY A 109 -6.60 -7.39 -11.30
C GLY A 109 -8.01 -6.96 -11.69
N ARG A 110 -8.14 -5.88 -12.48
CA ARG A 110 -9.43 -5.37 -12.97
C ARG A 110 -10.11 -6.32 -13.94
N GLU A 111 -9.34 -6.94 -14.85
CA GLU A 111 -9.86 -7.95 -15.77
C GLU A 111 -10.45 -9.14 -14.99
N ARG A 112 -9.74 -9.65 -13.99
CA ARG A 112 -10.23 -10.74 -13.15
C ARG A 112 -11.48 -10.36 -12.36
N ALA A 113 -11.49 -9.18 -11.74
CA ALA A 113 -12.67 -8.67 -11.02
C ALA A 113 -13.87 -8.45 -11.94
N GLY A 114 -13.63 -7.95 -13.16
CA GLY A 114 -14.68 -7.78 -14.18
C GLY A 114 -15.20 -9.12 -14.72
N THR A 115 -14.33 -10.12 -14.88
CA THR A 115 -14.78 -11.47 -15.26
C THR A 115 -15.58 -12.14 -14.15
N THR A 116 -15.29 -11.91 -12.87
CA THR A 116 -16.11 -12.45 -11.77
C THR A 116 -17.43 -11.70 -11.60
N ALA A 117 -17.49 -10.40 -11.92
CA ALA A 117 -18.73 -9.63 -11.88
C ALA A 117 -19.63 -9.83 -13.13
N GLY A 118 -19.06 -10.25 -14.26
CA GLY A 118 -19.76 -10.48 -15.53
C GLY A 118 -19.97 -11.95 -15.90
N ALA A 119 -19.28 -12.89 -15.27
CA ALA A 119 -19.50 -14.32 -15.47
C ALA A 119 -20.68 -14.79 -14.61
N GLY A 120 -21.87 -14.75 -15.20
CA GLY A 120 -22.83 -15.82 -14.95
C GLY A 120 -22.16 -17.19 -15.20
N PRO A 121 -22.63 -18.26 -14.52
CA PRO A 121 -21.85 -19.45 -14.29
C PRO A 121 -21.76 -20.29 -15.56
N GLU A 122 -20.63 -20.22 -16.27
CA GLU A 122 -20.32 -21.23 -17.27
C GLU A 122 -18.85 -21.68 -17.20
N THR A 123 -18.72 -22.81 -16.49
CA THR A 123 -17.75 -23.91 -16.66
C THR A 123 -16.30 -23.68 -16.18
N GLY A 124 -15.73 -24.50 -15.29
CA GLY A 124 -16.01 -25.93 -15.08
C GLY A 124 -15.48 -26.51 -13.76
N GLN A 125 -16.11 -27.63 -13.38
CA GLN A 125 -15.74 -28.65 -12.39
C GLN A 125 -16.02 -28.38 -10.90
N ALA A 126 -17.31 -28.49 -10.57
CA ALA A 126 -17.85 -29.45 -9.60
C ALA A 126 -17.05 -29.72 -8.31
N GLY A 127 -17.14 -28.78 -7.37
CA GLY A 127 -17.31 -29.08 -5.95
C GLY A 127 -18.74 -28.73 -5.55
N GLN A 128 -19.55 -29.73 -5.24
CA GLN A 128 -20.93 -29.56 -4.76
C GLN A 128 -20.93 -28.75 -3.45
N GLY A 129 -21.42 -27.52 -3.57
CA GLY A 129 -21.70 -26.62 -2.47
C GLY A 129 -22.33 -25.38 -3.07
N ALA A 130 -23.63 -25.43 -3.34
CA ALA A 130 -24.42 -24.26 -3.73
C ALA A 130 -24.46 -23.28 -2.54
N GLY A 131 -23.39 -22.51 -2.39
CA GLY A 131 -23.41 -21.27 -1.63
C GLY A 131 -23.75 -20.17 -2.63
N GLU A 132 -24.90 -19.53 -2.42
CA GLU A 132 -25.20 -18.21 -2.99
C GLU A 132 -23.95 -17.33 -2.84
N GLU A 133 -23.42 -16.80 -3.94
CA GLU A 133 -22.29 -15.88 -3.89
C GLU A 133 -22.74 -14.67 -3.04
N LEU A 134 -22.15 -14.55 -1.85
CA LEU A 134 -22.50 -13.51 -0.90
C LEU A 134 -22.30 -12.15 -1.55
N SER A 135 -23.25 -11.24 -1.35
CA SER A 135 -23.08 -9.86 -1.81
C SER A 135 -21.84 -9.23 -1.16
N GLU A 136 -21.26 -8.21 -1.78
CA GLU A 136 -20.12 -7.48 -1.21
C GLU A 136 -20.43 -6.95 0.21
N GLU A 137 -21.68 -6.57 0.45
CA GLU A 137 -22.17 -6.14 1.76
C GLU A 137 -22.15 -7.30 2.78
N GLN A 138 -22.66 -8.48 2.39
CA GLN A 138 -22.63 -9.68 3.23
C GLN A 138 -21.22 -10.18 3.52
N LEU A 139 -20.32 -10.11 2.54
CA LEU A 139 -18.90 -10.42 2.74
C LEU A 139 -18.25 -9.43 3.70
N THR A 140 -18.59 -8.15 3.59
CA THR A 140 -18.06 -7.12 4.50
C THR A 140 -18.53 -7.36 5.93
N GLU A 141 -19.82 -7.63 6.13
CA GLU A 141 -20.39 -7.99 7.44
C GLU A 141 -19.69 -9.23 8.04
N LEU A 142 -19.44 -10.25 7.20
CA LEU A 142 -18.71 -11.45 7.61
C LEU A 142 -17.29 -11.13 8.07
N TRP A 143 -16.56 -10.31 7.30
CA TRP A 143 -15.18 -9.91 7.62
C TRP A 143 -15.08 -8.99 8.84
N GLU A 144 -16.12 -8.21 9.14
CA GLU A 144 -16.23 -7.42 10.36
C GLU A 144 -16.51 -8.31 11.59
N TRP A 145 -17.40 -9.29 11.45
CA TRP A 145 -17.77 -10.21 12.53
C TRP A 145 -16.64 -11.20 12.90
N ALA A 146 -15.98 -11.79 11.90
CA ALA A 146 -14.99 -12.86 12.07
C ALA A 146 -13.88 -12.56 13.12
N PRO A 147 -13.19 -11.40 13.10
CA PRO A 147 -12.14 -11.11 14.08
C PRO A 147 -12.68 -10.95 15.51
N VAL A 148 -13.92 -10.46 15.68
CA VAL A 148 -14.53 -10.29 17.00
C VAL A 148 -14.82 -11.65 17.63
N GLU A 149 -15.40 -12.57 16.88
CA GLU A 149 -15.71 -13.90 17.39
C GLU A 149 -14.44 -14.73 17.61
N ALA A 150 -13.46 -14.64 16.71
CA ALA A 150 -12.16 -15.27 16.90
C ALA A 150 -11.47 -14.78 18.19
N ASN A 151 -11.52 -13.47 18.47
CA ASN A 151 -10.99 -12.92 19.72
C ASN A 151 -11.78 -13.36 20.96
N ARG A 152 -13.10 -13.54 20.87
CA ARG A 152 -13.91 -14.08 21.97
C ARG A 152 -13.52 -15.51 22.30
N GLU A 153 -13.35 -16.36 21.29
CA GLU A 153 -12.92 -17.75 21.48
C GLU A 153 -11.48 -17.83 22.03
N ALA A 154 -10.57 -17.00 21.51
CA ALA A 154 -9.20 -16.93 22.01
C ALA A 154 -9.13 -16.56 23.50
N ARG A 155 -10.03 -15.71 24.00
CA ARG A 155 -10.12 -15.34 25.43
C ARG A 155 -10.75 -16.41 26.32
N ARG A 156 -11.49 -17.37 25.76
CA ARG A 156 -12.05 -18.50 26.52
C ARG A 156 -11.02 -19.59 26.80
N ARG A 157 -9.95 -19.64 26.01
CA ARG A 157 -8.86 -20.60 26.17
C ARG A 157 -7.74 -19.98 26.99
N ASP A 158 -7.42 -20.59 28.11
CA ASP A 158 -6.13 -20.37 28.78
C ASP A 158 -5.05 -21.10 27.95
N TRP A 159 -4.04 -20.36 27.50
CA TRP A 159 -2.86 -20.85 26.78
C TRP A 159 -1.58 -20.55 27.55
#